data_AF-A0A259CAT2-F1
#
_entry.id   AF-A0A259CAT2-F1
#
_cell.length_a   1.000
_cell.length_b   1.000
_cell.length_c   1.000
_cell.angle_alpha   90.00
_cell.angle_beta   90.00
_cell.angle_gamma   90.00
#
_symmetry.space_group_name_H-M   'P 1'
#
loop_
_entity.id
_entity.type
_entity.pdbx_description
1 polymer ?
#
loop_
_entity_poly.entity_id
_entity_poly.type
_entity_poly.pdbx_seq_one_letter_code
_entity_poly.pdbx_strand_id
1 'polypeptide(L)'
;MLTDSERFAVETRRHHAFASNGSAYDATQCDEAIKAGDTLVILAEQVVAIASPKPFVVTETSGKLHVLSTPRPGESLAGVACAINVTAADFRHAVDLARRLGFPIDPLLMPLLDMPAR
;
A
#
# COMPACT_ATOMS: atom_id res chain seq x y z
N MET A 1 31.66 3.47 -11.09
CA MET A 1 30.93 4.69 -10.71
C MET A 1 29.63 4.25 -10.08
N LEU A 2 29.25 4.82 -8.93
CA LEU A 2 27.92 4.61 -8.35
C LEU A 2 26.91 5.49 -9.10
N THR A 3 25.81 4.89 -9.53
CA THR A 3 24.63 5.57 -10.08
C THR A 3 24.09 6.59 -9.07
N ASP A 4 23.29 7.57 -9.52
CA ASP A 4 22.69 8.56 -8.61
C ASP A 4 21.75 7.90 -7.58
N SER A 5 21.09 6.80 -7.95
CA SER A 5 20.32 5.95 -7.02
C SER A 5 21.19 5.34 -5.93
N GLU A 6 22.43 4.93 -6.25
CA GLU A 6 23.39 4.37 -5.29
C GLU A 6 24.09 5.44 -4.43
N ARG A 7 24.19 6.69 -4.91
CA ARG A 7 24.80 7.81 -4.18
C ARG A 7 23.85 8.49 -3.19
N PHE A 8 22.55 8.50 -3.47
CA PHE A 8 21.57 9.27 -2.69
C PHE A 8 20.43 8.44 -2.11
N ALA A 9 20.37 7.13 -2.40
CA ALA A 9 19.29 6.23 -1.97
C ALA A 9 17.88 6.81 -2.28
N VAL A 10 17.71 7.42 -3.45
CA VAL A 10 16.43 8.00 -3.87
C VAL A 10 15.49 6.90 -4.34
N GLU A 11 14.44 6.63 -3.56
CA GLU A 11 13.30 5.81 -3.96
C GLU A 11 12.17 6.71 -4.48
N THR A 12 11.80 6.55 -5.75
CA THR A 12 10.67 7.29 -6.33
C THR A 12 9.37 6.57 -5.97
N ARG A 13 8.40 7.28 -5.39
CA ARG A 13 7.06 6.75 -5.09
C ARG A 13 5.96 7.64 -5.66
N ARG A 14 5.01 7.05 -6.37
CA ARG A 14 3.88 7.76 -6.98
C ARG A 14 2.65 7.66 -6.10
N HIS A 15 1.89 8.75 -6.06
CA HIS A 15 0.64 8.86 -5.32
C HIS A 15 -0.46 9.28 -6.28
N HIS A 16 -1.59 8.58 -6.24
CA HIS A 16 -2.76 8.85 -7.06
C HIS A 16 -3.93 9.18 -6.14
N ALA A 17 -4.45 10.40 -6.24
CA ALA A 17 -5.56 10.85 -5.40
C ALA A 17 -6.89 10.66 -6.13
N PHE A 18 -7.89 10.13 -5.43
CA PHE A 18 -9.23 9.90 -5.97
C PHE A 18 -10.31 10.52 -5.10
N ALA A 19 -11.45 10.80 -5.73
CA ALA A 19 -12.64 11.30 -5.03
C ALA A 19 -13.38 10.19 -4.25
N SER A 20 -13.26 8.92 -4.67
CA SER A 20 -13.92 7.77 -4.01
C SER A 20 -13.12 6.47 -4.17
N ASN A 21 -13.36 5.51 -3.26
CA ASN A 21 -12.80 4.15 -3.39
C ASN A 21 -13.21 3.45 -4.69
N GLY A 22 -14.41 3.72 -5.22
CA GLY A 22 -14.88 3.12 -6.47
C GLY A 22 -14.07 3.61 -7.68
N SER A 23 -13.87 4.93 -7.78
CA SER A 23 -13.02 5.49 -8.83
C SER A 23 -11.56 5.04 -8.73
N ALA A 24 -11.05 4.84 -7.51
CA ALA A 24 -9.71 4.31 -7.31
C ALA A 24 -9.62 2.86 -7.81
N TYR A 25 -10.62 2.03 -7.50
CA TYR A 25 -10.69 0.65 -8.00
C TYR A 25 -10.72 0.64 -9.53
N ASP A 26 -11.66 1.34 -10.15
CA ASP A 26 -11.82 1.35 -11.61
C ASP A 26 -10.56 1.85 -12.33
N ALA A 27 -9.91 2.89 -11.80
CA ALA A 27 -8.67 3.41 -12.35
C ALA A 27 -7.54 2.36 -12.31
N THR A 28 -7.41 1.59 -11.22
CA THR A 28 -6.39 0.52 -11.16
C THR A 28 -6.58 -0.59 -12.20
N GLN A 29 -7.78 -0.72 -12.77
CA GLN A 29 -8.08 -1.72 -13.80
C GLN A 29 -7.79 -1.23 -15.22
N CYS A 30 -7.86 0.08 -15.46
CA CYS A 30 -7.89 0.65 -16.81
C CYS A 30 -6.77 1.66 -17.09
N ASP A 31 -6.22 2.33 -16.07
CA ASP A 31 -5.21 3.35 -16.23
C ASP A 31 -3.81 2.75 -16.15
N GLU A 32 -3.15 2.65 -17.31
CA GLU A 32 -1.79 2.11 -17.41
C GLU A 32 -0.74 2.98 -16.71
N ALA A 33 -1.04 4.23 -16.33
CA ALA A 33 -0.12 5.06 -15.56
C ALA A 33 0.01 4.60 -14.09
N ILE A 34 -0.98 3.85 -13.59
CA ILE A 34 -1.01 3.29 -12.24
C ILE A 34 -0.32 1.93 -12.25
N LYS A 35 0.79 1.81 -11.52
CA LYS A 35 1.57 0.57 -11.46
C LYS A 35 1.40 -0.10 -10.10
N ALA A 36 1.59 -1.42 -10.07
CA ALA A 36 1.58 -2.16 -8.81
C ALA A 36 2.61 -1.56 -7.83
N GLY A 37 2.22 -1.36 -6.57
CA GLY A 37 3.02 -0.68 -5.56
C GLY A 37 2.79 0.83 -5.45
N ASP A 38 2.18 1.48 -6.44
CA ASP A 38 1.79 2.89 -6.33
C ASP A 38 0.80 3.09 -5.18
N THR A 39 0.84 4.26 -4.54
CA THR A 39 -0.04 4.57 -3.42
C THR A 39 -1.31 5.27 -3.92
N LEU A 40 -2.48 4.76 -3.50
CA LEU A 40 -3.77 5.37 -3.77
C LEU A 40 -4.23 6.12 -2.51
N VAL A 41 -4.75 7.34 -2.67
CA VAL A 41 -5.19 8.19 -1.56
C VAL A 41 -6.61 8.67 -1.82
N ILE A 42 -7.53 8.39 -0.90
CA ILE A 42 -8.92 8.84 -0.95
C ILE A 42 -9.22 9.61 0.33
N LEU A 43 -8.88 10.90 0.33
CA LEU A 43 -8.90 11.74 1.53
C LEU A 43 -10.28 11.84 2.18
N ALA A 44 -11.33 12.02 1.38
CA ALA A 44 -12.71 12.18 1.88
C ALA A 44 -13.23 10.93 2.62
N GLU A 45 -12.66 9.77 2.31
CA GLU A 45 -13.04 8.48 2.89
C GLU A 45 -12.00 7.98 3.92
N GLN A 46 -10.95 8.77 4.17
CA GLN A 46 -9.82 8.41 5.05
C GLN A 46 -9.14 7.10 4.65
N VAL A 47 -9.00 6.86 3.34
CA VAL A 47 -8.42 5.63 2.82
C VAL A 47 -7.05 5.88 2.20
N VAL A 48 -6.09 5.02 2.56
CA VAL A 48 -4.86 4.81 1.80
C VAL A 48 -4.81 3.35 1.40
N ALA A 49 -4.47 3.12 0.14
CA ALA A 49 -4.36 1.79 -0.45
C ALA A 49 -3.10 1.69 -1.31
N ILE A 50 -2.79 0.48 -1.72
CA ILE A 50 -1.70 0.19 -2.66
C ILE A 50 -2.30 -0.42 -3.91
N ALA A 51 -1.85 0.10 -5.05
CA ALA A 51 -2.22 -0.38 -6.36
C ALA A 51 -1.75 -1.82 -6.55
N SER A 52 -2.65 -2.66 -7.03
CA SER A 52 -2.39 -3.99 -7.57
C SER A 52 -3.60 -4.36 -8.44
N PRO A 53 -3.61 -5.53 -9.13
CA PRO A 53 -4.82 -6.00 -9.83
C PRO A 53 -6.06 -6.06 -8.93
N LYS A 54 -5.86 -6.19 -7.60
CA LYS A 54 -6.88 -6.09 -6.57
C LYS A 54 -6.39 -5.10 -5.51
N PRO A 55 -6.61 -3.78 -5.69
CA PRO A 55 -6.05 -2.76 -4.81
C PRO A 55 -6.49 -3.00 -3.37
N PHE A 56 -5.54 -2.89 -2.46
CA PHE A 56 -5.71 -3.28 -1.07
C PHE A 56 -5.46 -2.10 -0.12
N VAL A 57 -6.32 -1.95 0.87
CA VAL A 57 -6.24 -0.87 1.85
C VAL A 57 -5.23 -1.21 2.93
N VAL A 58 -4.59 -0.16 3.44
CA VAL A 58 -3.83 -0.23 4.69
C VAL A 58 -4.57 0.42 5.84
N THR A 59 -5.64 1.18 5.56
CA THR A 59 -6.50 1.83 6.55
C THR A 59 -7.64 0.92 6.99
N GLU A 60 -8.18 1.15 8.18
CA GLU A 60 -9.30 0.39 8.75
C GLU A 60 -10.57 0.49 7.88
N THR A 61 -10.80 1.66 7.26
CA THR A 61 -11.88 1.82 6.30
C THR A 61 -11.45 1.25 4.95
N SER A 62 -12.19 0.25 4.45
CA SER A 62 -11.89 -0.44 3.19
C SER A 62 -12.78 -0.04 2.01
N GLY A 63 -14.05 0.30 2.28
CA GLY A 63 -15.03 0.61 1.22
C GLY A 63 -15.18 -0.56 0.24
N LYS A 64 -14.93 -0.31 -1.06
CA LYS A 64 -14.93 -1.35 -2.12
C LYS A 64 -13.56 -1.99 -2.37
N LEU A 65 -12.51 -1.52 -1.72
CA LEU A 65 -11.16 -2.02 -1.91
C LEU A 65 -10.93 -3.27 -1.05
N HIS A 66 -9.91 -4.06 -1.39
CA HIS A 66 -9.63 -5.30 -0.71
C HIS A 66 -8.92 -5.07 0.63
N VAL A 67 -9.18 -5.93 1.60
CA VAL A 67 -8.43 -6.01 2.86
C VAL A 67 -7.50 -7.22 2.84
N LEU A 68 -6.44 -7.18 3.65
CA LEU A 68 -5.65 -8.38 3.87
C LEU A 68 -6.51 -9.44 4.59
N SER A 69 -6.31 -10.69 4.22
CA SER A 69 -6.83 -11.79 5.04
C SER A 69 -6.06 -11.84 6.35
N THR A 70 -6.66 -12.43 7.39
CA THR A 70 -5.98 -12.66 8.67
C THR A 70 -4.63 -13.35 8.42
N PRO A 71 -3.50 -12.74 8.84
CA PRO A 71 -2.19 -13.31 8.62
C PRO A 71 -2.05 -14.69 9.27
N ARG A 72 -1.42 -15.62 8.56
CA ARG A 72 -1.17 -16.97 9.10
C ARG A 72 0.01 -16.94 10.08
N PRO A 73 0.06 -17.85 11.07
CA PRO A 73 1.21 -17.97 11.94
C PRO A 73 2.52 -18.17 11.14
N GLY A 74 3.52 -17.32 11.40
CA GLY A 74 4.81 -17.35 10.72
C GLY A 74 4.87 -16.64 9.36
N GLU A 75 3.76 -16.06 8.90
CA GLU A 75 3.72 -15.24 7.69
C GLU A 75 4.44 -13.89 7.93
N SER A 76 5.22 -13.44 6.95
CA SER A 76 5.93 -12.16 7.01
C SER A 76 5.31 -11.15 6.04
N LEU A 77 5.45 -9.86 6.34
CA LEU A 77 4.98 -8.80 5.44
C LEU A 77 5.60 -8.92 4.04
N ALA A 78 6.87 -9.31 3.96
CA ALA A 78 7.54 -9.55 2.68
C ALA A 78 6.92 -10.73 1.90
N GLY A 79 6.52 -11.80 2.59
CA GLY A 79 5.83 -12.93 1.98
C GLY A 79 4.46 -12.53 1.43
N VAL A 80 3.66 -11.80 2.23
CA VAL A 80 2.35 -11.28 1.81
C VAL A 80 2.49 -10.35 0.61
N ALA A 81 3.42 -9.40 0.68
CA ALA A 81 3.66 -8.45 -0.40
C ALA A 81 4.07 -9.13 -1.70
N CYS A 82 4.99 -10.10 -1.62
CA CYS A 82 5.44 -10.86 -2.79
C CYS A 82 4.27 -11.62 -3.46
N ALA A 83 3.38 -12.22 -2.66
CA ALA A 83 2.21 -12.96 -3.18
C ALA A 83 1.24 -12.09 -3.99
N ILE A 84 1.26 -10.76 -3.80
CA ILE A 84 0.42 -9.80 -4.51
C ILE A 84 1.22 -8.86 -5.43
N ASN A 85 2.46 -9.23 -5.75
CA ASN A 85 3.36 -8.53 -6.66
C ASN A 85 3.65 -7.06 -6.28
N VAL A 86 3.86 -6.83 -4.97
CA VAL A 86 4.33 -5.55 -4.40
C VAL A 86 5.46 -5.82 -3.40
N THR A 87 6.01 -4.78 -2.79
CA THR A 87 7.08 -4.90 -1.81
C THR A 87 6.62 -4.57 -0.40
N ALA A 88 7.35 -5.06 0.61
CA ALA A 88 7.13 -4.65 2.00
C ALA A 88 7.42 -3.15 2.22
N ALA A 89 8.20 -2.52 1.33
CA ALA A 89 8.46 -1.09 1.37
C ALA A 89 7.21 -0.29 0.97
N ASP A 90 6.43 -0.78 0.00
CA ASP A 90 5.15 -0.15 -0.41
C ASP A 90 4.14 -0.16 0.73
N PHE A 91 4.03 -1.28 1.46
CA PHE A 91 3.21 -1.38 2.67
C PHE A 91 3.61 -0.37 3.74
N ARG A 92 4.90 -0.33 4.09
CA ARG A 92 5.41 0.62 5.09
C ARG A 92 5.17 2.06 4.66
N HIS A 93 5.37 2.36 3.38
CA HIS A 93 5.10 3.68 2.81
C HIS A 93 3.64 4.12 2.99
N ALA A 94 2.71 3.26 2.55
CA ALA A 94 1.29 3.56 2.60
C ALA A 94 0.82 3.72 4.05
N VAL A 95 1.32 2.87 4.95
CA VAL A 95 1.01 2.97 6.39
C VAL A 95 1.57 4.25 6.99
N ASP A 96 2.82 4.61 6.68
CA ASP A 96 3.42 5.85 7.18
C ASP A 96 2.69 7.08 6.66
N LEU A 97 2.23 7.05 5.40
CA LEU A 97 1.39 8.10 4.84
C LEU A 97 0.04 8.18 5.57
N ALA A 98 -0.65 7.06 5.76
CA ALA A 98 -1.92 7.01 6.48
C ALA A 98 -1.78 7.52 7.92
N ARG A 99 -0.71 7.15 8.62
CA ARG A 99 -0.38 7.67 9.96
C ARG A 99 -0.18 9.18 9.96
N ARG A 100 0.54 9.73 8.98
CA ARG A 100 0.77 11.18 8.83
C ARG A 100 -0.51 11.95 8.51
N LEU A 101 -1.45 11.32 7.80
CA LEU A 101 -2.77 11.86 7.53
C LEU A 101 -3.77 11.69 8.70
N GLY A 102 -3.38 10.96 9.75
CA GLY A 102 -4.22 10.69 10.91
C GLY A 102 -5.30 9.62 10.66
N PHE A 103 -5.14 8.80 9.62
CA PHE A 103 -6.12 7.76 9.29
C PHE A 103 -5.84 6.49 10.10
N PRO A 104 -6.88 5.82 10.64
CA PRO A 104 -6.72 4.58 11.37
C PRO A 104 -6.21 3.47 10.44
N ILE A 105 -5.25 2.69 10.92
CA ILE A 105 -4.61 1.61 10.15
C ILE A 105 -5.34 0.29 10.44
N ASP A 106 -5.47 -0.56 9.43
CA ASP A 106 -6.10 -1.88 9.57
C ASP A 106 -5.40 -2.70 10.68
N PRO A 107 -6.12 -3.13 11.73
CA PRO A 107 -5.57 -3.93 12.81
C PRO A 107 -4.91 -5.24 12.34
N LEU A 108 -5.35 -5.83 11.23
CA LEU A 108 -4.76 -7.06 10.68
C LEU A 108 -3.35 -6.82 10.12
N LEU A 109 -3.00 -5.57 9.83
CA LEU A 109 -1.71 -5.18 9.30
C LEU A 109 -0.68 -4.95 10.42
N MET A 110 -1.12 -4.58 11.63
CA MET A 110 -0.23 -4.28 12.77
C MET A 110 0.78 -5.41 13.07
N PRO A 111 0.36 -6.68 13.22
CA PRO A 111 1.30 -7.76 13.55
C PRO A 111 2.34 -7.99 12.46
N LEU A 112 2.02 -7.67 11.21
CA LEU A 112 2.94 -7.81 10.07
C LEU A 112 3.97 -6.69 10.01
N LEU A 113 3.61 -5.48 10.44
CA LEU A 113 4.51 -4.31 10.46
C LEU A 113 5.57 -4.39 11.55
N ASP A 114 5.21 -4.97 12.70
CA ASP A 114 6.08 -5.05 13.88
C ASP A 114 7.12 -6.18 13.80
N MET A 115 7.02 -7.04 12.79
CA MET A 115 7.96 -8.15 12.60
C MET A 115 9.25 -7.68 11.90
N PRO A 116 10.44 -8.01 12.42
CA PRO A 116 11.69 -7.69 11.77
C PRO A 116 11.75 -8.37 10.40
N ALA A 117 12.27 -7.66 9.39
CA ALA A 117 12.58 -8.25 8.09
C ALA A 117 13.58 -9.39 8.32
N ARG A 118 13.13 -10.63 8.16
CA ARG A 118 14.00 -11.81 8.22
C ARG A 118 14.84 -11.92 6.97
#